data_AF-A0A171A4F4-F1
#
_entry.id   AF-A0A171A4F4-F1
#
_cell.length_a   1.000
_cell.length_b   1.000
_cell.length_c   1.000
_cell.angle_alpha   90.00
_cell.angle_beta   90.00
_cell.angle_gamma   90.00
#
_symmetry.space_group_name_H-M   'P 1'
#
loop_
_entity.id
_entity.type
_entity.pdbx_description
1 polymer ?
#
loop_
_entity_poly.entity_id
_entity_poly.type
_entity_poly.pdbx_seq_one_letter_code
_entity_poly.pdbx_strand_id
1 'polypeptide(L)'
;LIYPDIVARLWGIRKNKPTMNYEKLSRALRYYYDGDMIAKVHGKRFVYKFVCDLKHLIGYSASELNAHVIEAELRASQSNPLHSIFTPEYIAMLT
;
A
#
# COMPACT_ATOMS: atom_id res chain seq x y z
N LEU A 1 -6.34 2.89 0.93
CA LEU A 1 -5.75 2.26 2.11
C LEU A 1 -6.62 1.08 2.51
N ILE A 2 -6.13 -0.15 2.36
CA ILE A 2 -6.91 -1.37 2.65
C ILE A 2 -7.10 -1.52 4.18
N TYR A 3 -6.02 -1.29 4.95
CA TYR A 3 -6.04 -1.32 6.41
C TYR A 3 -5.56 0.04 6.99
N PRO A 4 -6.45 1.02 7.16
CA PRO A 4 -6.07 2.38 7.56
C PRO A 4 -5.36 2.45 8.93
N ASP A 5 -5.79 1.65 9.91
CA ASP A 5 -5.21 1.64 11.25
C ASP A 5 -3.78 1.08 11.26
N ILE A 6 -3.53 0.04 10.48
CA ILE A 6 -2.19 -0.54 10.32
C ILE A 6 -1.26 0.49 9.69
N VAL A 7 -1.70 1.15 8.62
CA VAL A 7 -0.92 2.21 7.95
C VAL A 7 -0.62 3.36 8.91
N ALA A 8 -1.60 3.80 9.71
CA ALA A 8 -1.40 4.87 10.68
C ALA A 8 -0.43 4.47 11.81
N ARG A 9 -0.52 3.24 12.30
CA ARG A 9 0.45 2.71 13.28
C ARG A 9 1.86 2.68 12.71
N LEU A 10 2.04 2.15 11.49
CA LEU A 10 3.34 2.10 10.81
C LEU A 10 3.91 3.51 10.58
N TRP A 11 3.07 4.46 10.19
CA TRP A 11 3.45 5.87 10.10
C TRP A 11 3.88 6.45 11.46
N GLY A 12 3.16 6.12 12.52
CA GLY A 12 3.50 6.48 13.90
C GLY A 12 4.87 5.97 14.31
N ILE A 13 5.17 4.70 14.06
CA ILE A 13 6.48 4.08 14.32
C ILE A 13 7.57 4.85 13.56
N ARG A 14 7.39 5.05 12.25
CA ARG A 14 8.36 5.74 11.38
C ARG A 14 8.66 7.18 11.80
N LYS A 15 7.69 7.88 12.41
CA LYS A 15 7.81 9.28 12.85
C LYS A 15 8.01 9.44 14.36
N ASN A 16 8.20 8.35 15.09
CA ASN A 16 8.27 8.31 16.56
C ASN A 16 7.07 9.02 17.24
N LYS A 17 5.85 8.69 16.80
CA LYS A 17 4.57 9.18 17.32
C LYS A 17 3.70 8.00 17.76
N PRO A 18 3.86 7.49 19.00
CA PRO A 18 3.21 6.25 19.46
C PRO A 18 1.68 6.33 19.51
N THR A 19 1.10 7.52 19.62
CA THR A 19 -0.35 7.74 19.66
C THR A 19 -0.96 8.06 18.28
N MET A 20 -0.25 7.77 17.19
CA MET A 20 -0.75 7.96 15.83
C MET A 20 -1.90 6.99 15.53
N ASN A 21 -2.96 7.50 14.90
CA ASN A 21 -4.11 6.72 14.44
C ASN A 21 -4.62 7.28 13.10
N TYR A 22 -5.59 6.61 12.47
CA TYR A 22 -6.08 7.02 11.17
C TYR A 22 -6.71 8.42 11.18
N GLU A 23 -7.41 8.82 12.23
CA GLU A 23 -8.01 10.17 12.31
C GLU A 23 -6.95 11.28 12.22
N LYS A 24 -5.84 11.13 12.97
CA LYS A 24 -4.71 12.06 12.92
C LYS A 24 -3.99 12.03 11.58
N LEU A 25 -3.73 10.83 11.04
CA LEU A 25 -3.09 10.66 9.73
C LEU A 25 -3.95 11.25 8.62
N SER A 26 -5.27 11.03 8.65
CA SER A 26 -6.20 11.57 7.66
C SER A 26 -6.23 13.11 7.71
N ARG A 27 -6.06 13.71 8.90
CA ARG A 27 -5.91 15.17 9.04
C ARG A 27 -4.64 15.69 8.37
N ALA A 28 -3.54 14.94 8.45
CA ALA A 28 -2.30 15.25 7.74
C ALA A 28 -2.49 15.13 6.21
N LEU A 29 -3.16 14.07 5.74
CA LEU A 29 -3.47 13.90 4.30
C LEU A 29 -4.29 15.07 3.74
N ARG A 30 -5.21 15.64 4.53
CA ARG A 30 -6.03 16.80 4.10
C ARG A 30 -5.19 18.04 3.77
N TYR A 31 -4.02 18.21 4.38
CA TYR A 31 -3.13 19.33 4.04
C TYR A 31 -2.51 19.23 2.65
N TYR A 32 -2.60 18.07 1.99
CA TYR A 32 -2.11 17.90 0.63
C TYR A 32 -3.16 18.17 -0.45
N TYR A 33 -4.45 18.29 -0.09
CA TYR A 33 -5.53 18.36 -1.09
C TYR A 33 -5.46 19.60 -1.97
N ASP A 34 -5.04 20.73 -1.41
CA ASP A 34 -4.87 21.99 -2.15
C ASP A 34 -3.51 22.06 -2.88
N GLY A 35 -2.65 21.06 -2.70
CA GLY A 35 -1.34 20.95 -3.34
C GLY A 35 -1.32 20.02 -4.55
N ASP A 36 -0.13 19.78 -5.07
CA ASP A 36 0.13 18.98 -6.27
C ASP A 36 0.57 17.54 -5.95
N MET A 37 0.59 17.15 -4.68
CA MET A 37 1.10 15.83 -4.27
C MET A 37 0.00 14.78 -4.16
N ILE A 38 -1.04 15.01 -3.34
CA ILE A 38 -2.06 14.00 -3.02
C ILE A 38 -3.46 14.64 -2.98
N ALA A 39 -4.39 14.09 -3.75
CA ALA A 39 -5.80 14.49 -3.74
C ALA A 39 -6.70 13.41 -3.10
N LYS A 40 -7.86 13.84 -2.59
CA LYS A 40 -8.94 12.93 -2.17
C LYS A 40 -9.72 12.44 -3.38
N VAL A 41 -10.01 11.13 -3.41
CA VAL A 41 -11.01 10.59 -4.34
C VAL A 41 -12.39 10.65 -3.69
N HIS A 42 -13.23 11.60 -4.09
CA HIS A 42 -14.59 11.75 -3.54
C HIS A 42 -15.45 10.52 -3.87
N GLY A 43 -16.44 10.22 -3.01
CA GLY A 43 -17.31 9.05 -3.14
C GLY A 43 -16.66 7.69 -2.78
N LYS A 44 -15.33 7.63 -2.58
CA LYS A 44 -14.63 6.38 -2.20
C LYS A 44 -13.96 6.51 -0.83
N ARG A 45 -14.38 5.69 0.14
CA ARG A 45 -13.81 5.70 1.50
C ARG A 45 -12.36 5.20 1.49
N PHE A 46 -11.47 5.89 2.21
CA PHE A 46 -10.03 5.55 2.33
C PHE A 46 -9.22 5.54 1.02
N VAL A 47 -9.75 6.13 -0.07
CA VAL A 47 -9.06 6.24 -1.35
C VAL A 47 -8.50 7.66 -1.56
N TYR A 48 -7.25 7.71 -1.97
CA TYR A 48 -6.47 8.92 -2.25
C TYR A 48 -5.68 8.68 -3.54
N LYS A 49 -5.26 9.75 -4.20
CA LYS A 49 -4.53 9.68 -5.47
C LYS A 49 -3.29 10.56 -5.40
N PHE A 50 -2.14 10.04 -5.82
CA PHE A 50 -0.99 10.89 -6.14
C PHE A 50 -1.29 11.65 -7.43
N VAL A 51 -1.25 12.97 -7.37
CA VAL A 51 -1.53 13.85 -8.52
C VAL A 51 -0.27 14.47 -9.10
N CYS A 52 0.87 14.30 -8.44
CA CYS A 52 2.18 14.68 -8.97
C CYS A 52 2.62 13.75 -10.11
N ASP A 53 3.57 14.23 -10.92
CA ASP A 53 4.22 13.42 -11.94
C ASP A 53 5.24 12.46 -11.29
N LEU A 54 4.77 11.25 -10.97
CA LEU A 54 5.62 10.19 -10.40
C LEU A 54 6.74 9.75 -11.38
N LYS A 55 6.50 9.81 -12.69
CA LYS A 55 7.51 9.41 -13.69
C LYS A 55 8.69 10.35 -13.63
N HIS A 56 8.42 11.65 -13.56
CA HIS A 56 9.45 12.66 -13.37
C HIS A 56 10.12 12.56 -11.99
N LEU A 57 9.33 12.38 -10.93
CA LEU A 57 9.83 12.43 -9.55
C LEU A 57 10.70 11.23 -9.15
N ILE A 58 10.33 10.02 -9.58
CA ILE A 58 10.98 8.76 -9.14
C ILE A 58 11.29 7.80 -10.29
N GLY A 59 11.16 8.22 -11.55
CA GLY A 59 11.51 7.43 -12.73
C GLY A 59 10.44 6.43 -13.18
N TYR A 60 9.34 6.30 -12.44
CA TYR A 60 8.26 5.37 -12.74
C TYR A 60 6.88 6.02 -12.56
N SER A 61 5.99 5.77 -13.52
CA SER A 61 4.58 6.08 -13.40
C SER A 61 3.89 5.17 -12.37
N ALA A 62 2.69 5.55 -11.92
CA ALA A 62 1.90 4.72 -11.01
C ALA A 62 1.63 3.30 -11.55
N SER A 63 1.45 3.17 -12.87
CA SER A 63 1.19 1.88 -13.52
C SER A 63 2.42 0.99 -13.53
N GLU A 64 3.60 1.55 -13.85
CA GLU A 64 4.87 0.81 -13.84
C GLU A 64 5.22 0.35 -12.42
N LEU A 65 5.04 1.22 -11.41
CA LEU A 65 5.25 0.84 -10.01
C LEU A 65 4.32 -0.28 -9.57
N ASN A 66 3.04 -0.23 -9.97
CA ASN A 66 2.09 -1.29 -9.65
C ASN A 66 2.52 -2.64 -10.26
N ALA A 67 3.00 -2.64 -11.51
CA ALA A 67 3.51 -3.84 -12.15
C ALA A 67 4.73 -4.41 -11.41
N HIS A 68 5.69 -3.56 -11.02
CA HIS A 68 6.87 -3.99 -10.26
C HIS A 68 6.53 -4.55 -8.88
N VAL A 69 5.57 -3.94 -8.17
CA VAL A 69 5.12 -4.44 -6.86
C VAL A 69 4.49 -5.82 -6.99
N ILE A 70 3.61 -6.02 -7.98
CA ILE A 70 2.99 -7.32 -8.25
C ILE A 70 4.05 -8.37 -8.59
N GLU A 71 5.01 -8.04 -9.45
CA GLU A 71 6.10 -8.95 -9.80
C GLU A 71 6.95 -9.32 -8.58
N ALA A 72 7.29 -8.35 -7.72
CA ALA A 72 8.05 -8.59 -6.50
C ALA A 72 7.30 -9.49 -5.52
N GLU A 73 5.99 -9.30 -5.36
CA GLU A 73 5.13 -10.14 -4.53
C GLU A 73 5.09 -11.59 -5.04
N LEU A 74 4.96 -11.79 -6.35
CA LEU A 74 4.99 -13.13 -6.97
C LEU A 74 6.35 -13.82 -6.74
N ARG A 75 7.47 -13.11 -6.91
CA ARG A 75 8.80 -13.66 -6.64
C ARG A 75 8.98 -14.02 -5.17
N ALA A 76 8.50 -13.17 -4.25
CA ALA A 76 8.57 -13.45 -2.82
C ALA A 76 7.78 -14.73 -2.46
N SER A 77 6.59 -14.92 -3.02
CA SER A 77 5.78 -16.12 -2.83
C SER A 77 6.43 -17.39 -3.36
N GLN A 78 7.17 -17.32 -4.47
CA GLN A 78 7.90 -18.47 -5.03
C GLN A 78 9.13 -18.86 -4.19
N SER A 79 9.75 -17.89 -3.51
CA SER A 79 10.94 -18.12 -2.68
C SER A 79 10.64 -18.70 -1.29
N ASN A 80 9.36 -18.89 -0.94
CA ASN A 80 8.94 -19.39 0.36
C ASN A 80 8.54 -20.88 0.27
N PRO A 81 9.45 -21.84 0.53
CA PRO A 81 9.20 -23.27 0.28
C PRO A 81 8.12 -23.91 1.16
N LEU A 82 7.58 -23.18 2.14
CA LEU A 82 6.45 -23.63 2.96
C LEU A 82 5.09 -23.21 2.37
N HIS A 83 5.03 -22.32 1.36
CA HIS A 83 3.75 -21.91 0.77
C HIS A 83 3.16 -23.00 -0.15
N SER A 84 4.01 -23.80 -0.80
CA SER A 84 3.63 -24.91 -1.68
C SER A 84 2.96 -26.09 -0.96
N ILE A 85 3.10 -26.19 0.36
CA ILE A 85 2.53 -27.28 1.20
C ILE A 85 1.09 -26.95 1.64
N PHE A 86 0.65 -25.71 1.44
CA PHE A 86 -0.71 -25.27 1.78
C PHE A 86 -1.50 -24.79 0.55
N THR A 87 -1.04 -25.09 -0.67
CA THR A 87 -1.85 -24.80 -1.86
C THR A 87 -3.05 -25.76 -1.93
N PRO A 88 -4.19 -25.29 -2.46
CA PRO A 88 -5.35 -26.16 -2.69
C PRO A 88 -5.00 -27.39 -3.54
N GLU A 89 -4.06 -27.27 -4.49
CA GLU A 89 -3.61 -28.40 -5.31
C GLU A 89 -2.85 -29.46 -4.49
N TYR A 90 -2.01 -29.06 -3.53
CA TYR A 90 -1.26 -30.01 -2.69
C TYR A 90 -2.16 -30.74 -1.70
N ILE A 91 -3.13 -30.04 -1.10
CA ILE A 91 -4.12 -30.65 -0.19
C ILE A 91 -4.97 -31.69 -0.96
N ALA A 92 -5.33 -31.41 -2.21
CA ALA A 92 -6.06 -32.33 -3.08
C ALA A 92 -5.26 -33.57 -3.52
N MET A 93 -3.93 -33.54 -3.44
CA MET A 93 -3.08 -34.71 -3.72
C MET A 93 -2.93 -35.66 -2.52
N LEU A 94 -3.30 -35.22 -1.31
CA LEU A 94 -3.18 -35.99 -0.06
C LEU A 94 -4.51 -36.62 0.40
N THR A 95 -5.59 -36.43 -0.35
CA THR A 95 -6.92 -37.01 -0.13
C THR A 95 -7.24 -38.00 -1.25
#